data_AF-A0A3N5YGD6-F1
#
_entry.id   AF-A0A3N5YGD6-F1
#
_cell.length_a   1.000
_cell.length_b   1.000
_cell.length_c   1.000
_cell.angle_alpha   90.00
_cell.angle_beta   90.00
_cell.angle_gamma   90.00
#
_symmetry.space_group_name_H-M   'P 1'
#
loop_
_entity.id
_entity.type
_entity.pdbx_description
1 polymer ?
#
loop_
_entity_poly.entity_id
_entity_poly.type
_entity_poly.pdbx_seq_one_letter_code
_entity_poly.pdbx_strand_id
1 'polypeptide(L)'
;MRISHSLWRKLVVTLVFGLGFVLVYQATILDSRYAARQSQLREDRADPGPGARLRFVATAYCTGEVTASGLSPRSGIAAADPEVLPTGSVVQITSGGGTHDGVYTIMDSGLIVKGRRIDIYTRNCEEAVRFGRRTVQLFVLRLGWNPRASGQSLLDALLPWRDTRRPAAPPRLPTRSLPSTDLPQFPDR
;
A
#
# COMPACT_ATOMS: atom_id res chain seq x y z
N MET A 1 33.50 24.49 -61.29
CA MET A 1 33.68 23.79 -60.00
C MET A 1 32.35 23.81 -59.22
N ARG A 2 31.42 22.88 -59.49
CA ARG A 2 30.08 22.78 -58.84
C ARG A 2 29.90 21.40 -58.21
N ILE A 3 30.69 21.10 -57.17
CA ILE A 3 30.57 19.86 -56.37
C ILE A 3 29.85 20.15 -55.02
N SER A 4 29.59 21.42 -54.71
CA SER A 4 29.16 21.91 -53.39
C SER A 4 27.69 21.62 -53.01
N HIS A 5 26.75 21.63 -53.97
CA HIS A 5 25.31 21.59 -53.63
C HIS A 5 24.80 20.23 -53.10
N SER A 6 25.41 19.10 -53.47
CA SER A 6 24.96 17.76 -53.04
C SER A 6 25.51 17.39 -51.66
N LEU A 7 26.76 17.73 -51.38
CA LEU A 7 27.40 17.44 -50.09
C LEU A 7 26.80 18.30 -48.96
N TRP A 8 26.54 19.58 -49.22
CA TRP A 8 25.86 20.45 -48.24
C TRP A 8 24.47 19.94 -47.89
N ARG A 9 23.67 19.53 -48.89
CA ARG A 9 22.34 18.92 -48.66
C ARG A 9 22.43 17.62 -47.86
N LYS A 10 23.39 16.74 -48.18
CA LYS A 10 23.60 15.48 -47.45
C LYS A 10 23.97 15.72 -45.98
N LEU A 11 24.89 16.66 -45.72
CA LEU A 11 25.31 17.02 -44.35
C LEU A 11 24.15 17.59 -43.53
N VAL A 12 23.35 18.50 -44.12
CA VAL A 12 22.16 19.06 -43.46
C VAL A 12 21.16 17.96 -43.13
N VAL A 13 20.88 17.04 -44.06
CA VAL A 13 19.94 15.94 -43.83
C VAL A 13 20.43 15.01 -42.72
N THR A 14 21.72 14.64 -42.70
CA THR A 14 22.28 13.80 -41.63
C THR A 14 22.27 14.48 -40.27
N LEU A 15 22.51 15.79 -40.22
CA LEU A 15 22.48 16.54 -38.97
C LEU A 15 21.05 16.68 -38.43
N VAL A 16 20.06 16.90 -39.30
CA VAL A 16 18.64 16.90 -38.91
C VAL A 16 18.20 15.53 -38.42
N PHE A 17 18.58 14.43 -39.11
CA PHE A 17 18.28 13.08 -38.65
C PHE A 17 18.96 12.76 -37.31
N GLY A 18 20.24 13.11 -37.14
CA GLY A 18 20.97 12.91 -35.89
C GLY A 18 20.37 13.72 -34.74
N LEU A 19 20.04 14.99 -34.97
CA LEU A 19 19.38 15.84 -33.97
C LEU A 19 17.98 15.32 -33.63
N GLY A 20 17.18 14.95 -34.64
CA GLY A 20 15.87 14.34 -34.44
C GLY A 20 15.94 13.05 -33.63
N PHE A 21 16.90 12.18 -33.94
CA PHE A 21 17.14 10.95 -33.18
C PHE A 21 17.53 11.22 -31.72
N VAL A 22 18.44 12.18 -31.48
CA VAL A 22 18.82 12.60 -30.12
C VAL A 22 17.63 13.18 -29.36
N LEU A 23 16.81 14.01 -30.00
CA LEU A 23 15.61 14.58 -29.39
C LEU A 23 14.58 13.51 -29.05
N VAL A 24 14.34 12.54 -29.94
CA VAL A 24 13.45 11.40 -29.67
C VAL A 24 13.98 10.56 -28.51
N TYR A 25 15.29 10.26 -28.49
CA TYR A 25 15.91 9.52 -27.40
C TYR A 25 15.77 10.25 -26.07
N GLN A 26 16.10 11.54 -26.02
CA GLN A 26 15.98 12.36 -24.82
C GLN A 26 14.53 12.46 -24.35
N ALA A 27 13.57 12.69 -25.26
CA ALA A 27 12.15 12.74 -24.92
C ALA A 27 11.66 11.42 -24.33
N THR A 28 12.05 10.28 -24.92
CA THR A 28 11.67 8.95 -24.42
C THR A 28 12.24 8.68 -23.02
N ILE A 29 13.50 9.04 -22.79
CA ILE A 29 14.13 8.86 -21.47
C ILE A 29 13.51 9.80 -20.43
N LEU A 30 13.22 11.06 -20.77
CA LEU A 30 12.58 12.02 -19.87
C LEU A 30 11.16 11.58 -19.48
N ASP A 31 10.37 11.10 -20.44
CA ASP A 31 9.01 10.63 -20.19
C ASP A 31 9.01 9.41 -19.25
N SER A 32 9.94 8.46 -19.43
CA SER A 32 10.06 7.31 -18.52
C SER A 32 10.35 7.72 -17.06
N ARG A 33 11.22 8.71 -16.87
CA ARG A 33 11.55 9.25 -15.54
C ARG A 33 10.37 10.00 -14.94
N TYR A 34 9.62 10.72 -15.76
CA TYR A 34 8.44 11.45 -15.33
C TYR A 34 7.33 10.47 -14.91
N ALA A 35 7.06 9.45 -15.72
CA ALA A 35 6.11 8.39 -15.42
C ALA A 35 6.46 7.62 -14.14
N ALA A 36 7.75 7.27 -13.94
CA ALA A 36 8.21 6.61 -12.72
C ALA A 36 8.08 7.50 -11.46
N ARG A 37 8.33 8.80 -11.58
CA ARG A 37 8.09 9.74 -10.47
C ARG A 37 6.60 9.87 -10.17
N GLN A 38 5.77 9.93 -11.20
CA GLN A 38 4.32 10.04 -11.05
C GLN A 38 3.72 8.78 -10.42
N SER A 39 4.24 7.59 -10.72
CA SER A 39 3.80 6.35 -10.06
C SER A 39 4.16 6.34 -8.57
N GLN A 40 5.37 6.77 -8.21
CA GLN A 40 5.78 6.90 -6.80
C GLN A 40 4.90 7.89 -6.03
N LEU A 41 4.61 9.06 -6.62
CA LEU A 41 3.72 10.05 -6.01
C LEU A 41 2.30 9.53 -5.84
N ARG A 42 1.82 8.72 -6.78
CA ARG A 42 0.52 8.06 -6.68
C ARG A 42 0.52 7.03 -5.55
N GLU A 43 1.56 6.21 -5.45
CA GLU A 43 1.70 5.23 -4.35
C GLU A 43 1.76 5.93 -2.98
N ASP A 44 2.36 7.11 -2.87
CA ASP A 44 2.44 7.90 -1.63
C ASP A 44 1.13 8.58 -1.22
N ARG A 45 0.28 8.92 -2.19
CA ARG A 45 -0.97 9.67 -1.97
C ARG A 45 -2.24 8.86 -2.11
N ALA A 46 -2.15 7.66 -2.67
CA ALA A 46 -3.32 6.81 -2.86
C ALA A 46 -3.96 6.47 -1.52
N ASP A 47 -5.29 6.49 -1.52
CA ASP A 47 -6.10 6.07 -0.39
C ASP A 47 -6.05 4.55 -0.23
N PRO A 48 -6.09 4.04 1.01
CA PRO A 48 -6.12 2.61 1.26
C PRO A 48 -7.43 2.02 0.77
N GLY A 49 -7.33 1.15 -0.24
CA GLY A 49 -8.46 0.43 -0.80
C GLY A 49 -8.01 -0.92 -1.38
N PRO A 50 -8.92 -1.87 -1.56
CA PRO A 50 -8.56 -3.19 -2.07
C PRO A 50 -7.96 -3.08 -3.49
N GLY A 51 -6.81 -3.72 -3.71
CA GLY A 51 -6.01 -3.59 -4.94
C GLY A 51 -5.10 -2.36 -5.00
N ALA A 52 -5.08 -1.50 -3.98
CA ALA A 52 -4.18 -0.36 -3.93
C ALA A 52 -2.73 -0.80 -3.65
N ARG A 53 -1.79 -0.17 -4.36
CA ARG A 53 -0.35 -0.22 -4.05
C ARG A 53 0.03 1.06 -3.33
N LEU A 54 0.60 0.90 -2.15
CA LEU A 54 0.87 1.97 -1.22
C LEU A 54 2.30 1.89 -0.73
N ARG A 55 2.95 3.04 -0.57
CA ARG A 55 4.26 3.10 0.09
C ARG A 55 4.08 3.35 1.58
N PHE A 56 4.73 2.52 2.39
CA PHE A 56 4.68 2.55 3.85
C PHE A 56 6.09 2.53 4.44
N VAL A 57 6.23 3.04 5.67
CA VAL A 57 7.42 2.80 6.49
C VAL A 57 7.14 1.58 7.37
N ALA A 58 7.96 0.54 7.23
CA ALA A 58 7.88 -0.65 8.04
C ALA A 58 8.94 -0.65 9.14
N THR A 59 8.54 -1.11 10.32
CA THR A 59 9.39 -1.57 11.42
C THR A 59 9.03 -3.01 11.78
N ALA A 60 9.72 -3.58 12.75
CA ALA A 60 9.36 -4.88 13.32
C ALA A 60 9.42 -4.82 14.84
N TYR A 61 8.57 -5.63 15.48
CA TYR A 61 8.49 -5.79 16.93
C TYR A 61 8.41 -7.27 17.30
N CYS A 62 8.75 -7.60 18.56
CA CYS A 62 8.78 -8.97 19.05
C CYS A 62 8.10 -9.16 20.43
N THR A 63 7.61 -8.08 21.03
CA THR A 63 7.08 -8.06 22.39
C THR A 63 5.56 -8.06 22.40
N GLY A 64 4.97 -8.48 23.53
CA GLY A 64 3.53 -8.43 23.78
C GLY A 64 2.90 -9.81 23.86
N GLU A 65 1.86 -9.93 24.69
CA GLU A 65 1.14 -11.19 24.90
C GLU A 65 -0.21 -11.23 24.18
N VAL A 66 -0.83 -10.06 23.98
CA VAL A 66 -2.16 -9.90 23.40
C VAL A 66 -2.14 -8.67 22.49
N THR A 67 -2.55 -8.85 21.22
CA THR A 67 -2.72 -7.75 20.27
C THR A 67 -3.96 -6.93 20.59
N ALA A 68 -4.10 -5.74 20.01
CA ALA A 68 -5.32 -4.93 20.16
C ALA A 68 -6.61 -5.67 19.77
N SER A 69 -6.54 -6.69 18.90
CA SER A 69 -7.69 -7.54 18.56
C SER A 69 -7.98 -8.68 19.56
N GLY A 70 -7.18 -8.83 20.63
CA GLY A 70 -7.36 -9.88 21.63
C GLY A 70 -6.72 -11.24 21.31
N LEU A 71 -5.84 -11.32 20.29
CA LEU A 71 -5.16 -12.58 19.93
C LEU A 71 -3.70 -12.57 20.39
N SER A 72 -3.12 -13.75 20.63
CA SER A 72 -1.68 -13.84 20.86
C SER A 72 -0.89 -13.50 19.59
N PRO A 73 0.16 -12.65 19.68
CA PRO A 73 1.00 -12.32 18.53
C PRO A 73 1.64 -13.55 17.90
N ARG A 74 1.57 -13.65 16.57
CA ARG A 74 2.16 -14.74 15.78
C ARG A 74 2.64 -14.25 14.43
N SER A 75 3.56 -14.98 13.83
CA SER A 75 4.06 -14.70 12.48
C SER A 75 2.90 -14.52 11.50
N GLY A 76 2.98 -13.50 10.65
CA GLY A 76 1.89 -13.10 9.74
C GLY A 76 0.91 -12.09 10.33
N ILE A 77 1.16 -11.59 11.55
CA ILE A 77 0.45 -10.43 12.13
C ILE A 77 1.31 -9.17 11.98
N ALA A 78 0.65 -8.04 11.79
CA ALA A 78 1.26 -6.73 11.89
C ALA A 78 0.36 -5.74 12.66
N ALA A 79 0.99 -4.69 13.18
CA ALA A 79 0.32 -3.53 13.74
C ALA A 79 0.28 -2.38 12.71
N ALA A 80 -0.81 -1.64 12.68
CA ALA A 80 -0.95 -0.45 11.83
C ALA A 80 -1.89 0.58 12.48
N ASP A 81 -2.04 1.73 11.83
CA ASP A 81 -3.03 2.72 12.20
C ASP A 81 -4.44 2.26 11.77
N PRO A 82 -5.41 2.07 12.69
CA PRO A 82 -6.76 1.66 12.35
C PRO A 82 -7.51 2.61 11.42
N GLU A 83 -7.14 3.90 11.38
CA GLU A 83 -7.74 4.89 10.48
C GLU A 83 -7.31 4.68 9.03
N VAL A 84 -6.12 4.11 8.80
CA VAL A 84 -5.57 3.85 7.47
C VAL A 84 -5.78 2.39 7.05
N LEU A 85 -5.46 1.47 7.95
CA LEU A 85 -5.64 0.03 7.77
C LEU A 85 -6.44 -0.52 8.95
N PRO A 86 -7.78 -0.58 8.84
CA PRO A 86 -8.61 -1.10 9.92
C PRO A 86 -8.25 -2.52 10.32
N THR A 87 -8.45 -2.87 11.59
CA THR A 87 -8.25 -4.25 12.09
C THR A 87 -8.96 -5.27 11.19
N GLY A 88 -8.29 -6.38 10.92
CA GLY A 88 -8.73 -7.42 10.00
C GLY A 88 -8.34 -7.20 8.54
N SER A 89 -7.73 -6.06 8.20
CA SER A 89 -7.15 -5.83 6.87
C SER A 89 -6.07 -6.88 6.56
N VAL A 90 -5.98 -7.27 5.29
CA VAL A 90 -4.96 -8.21 4.79
C VAL A 90 -4.14 -7.49 3.74
N VAL A 91 -2.84 -7.50 3.92
CA VAL A 91 -1.90 -6.78 3.08
C VAL A 91 -0.75 -7.69 2.68
N GLN A 92 -0.25 -7.51 1.46
CA GLN A 92 1.00 -8.11 1.02
C GLN A 92 2.09 -7.06 1.10
N ILE A 93 3.20 -7.40 1.76
CA ILE A 93 4.35 -6.51 1.93
C ILE A 93 5.48 -7.04 1.04
N THR A 94 6.15 -6.13 0.34
CA THR A 94 7.33 -6.42 -0.47
C THR A 94 8.40 -5.38 -0.21
N SER A 95 9.59 -5.84 0.17
CA SER A 95 10.76 -5.04 0.50
C SER A 95 11.96 -5.29 -0.42
N GLY A 96 11.73 -5.96 -1.55
CA GLY A 96 12.75 -6.20 -2.58
C GLY A 96 13.45 -7.57 -2.46
N GLY A 97 12.78 -8.59 -1.91
CA GLY A 97 13.32 -9.95 -1.76
C GLY A 97 13.79 -10.30 -0.35
N GLY A 98 13.27 -9.61 0.67
CA GLY A 98 13.63 -9.86 2.07
C GLY A 98 12.88 -11.04 2.68
N THR A 99 13.39 -11.57 3.80
CA THR A 99 12.74 -12.65 4.58
C THR A 99 11.37 -12.26 5.17
N HIS A 100 11.04 -10.98 5.14
CA HIS A 100 9.79 -10.40 5.67
C HIS A 100 8.81 -10.03 4.54
N ASP A 101 9.08 -10.46 3.31
CA ASP A 101 8.16 -10.31 2.20
C ASP A 101 7.07 -11.39 2.34
N GLY A 102 5.80 -10.99 2.36
CA GLY A 102 4.73 -11.92 2.68
C GLY A 102 3.37 -11.26 2.88
N VAL A 103 2.40 -12.09 3.26
CA VAL A 103 1.03 -11.64 3.57
C VAL A 103 0.86 -11.50 5.07
N TYR A 104 0.35 -10.35 5.48
CA TYR A 104 0.14 -9.99 6.88
C TYR A 104 -1.31 -9.60 7.12
N THR A 105 -1.81 -9.95 8.29
CA THR A 105 -3.12 -9.51 8.77
C THR A 105 -2.92 -8.46 9.85
N ILE A 106 -3.62 -7.32 9.71
CA ILE A 106 -3.59 -6.26 10.71
C ILE A 106 -4.46 -6.69 11.89
N MET A 107 -3.80 -7.05 13.00
CA MET A 107 -4.49 -7.51 14.22
C MET A 107 -4.14 -6.67 15.44
N ASP A 108 -3.21 -5.73 15.27
CA ASP A 108 -2.68 -4.93 16.35
C ASP A 108 -2.65 -3.45 15.98
N SER A 109 -2.59 -2.60 16.99
CA SER A 109 -2.49 -1.15 16.82
C SER A 109 -1.63 -0.57 17.92
N GLY A 110 -0.72 0.35 17.56
CA GLY A 110 0.17 1.00 18.51
C GLY A 110 -0.03 2.52 18.54
N LEU A 111 0.30 3.16 19.66
CA LEU A 111 0.32 4.62 19.77
C LEU A 111 1.35 5.27 18.83
N ILE A 112 2.46 4.58 18.57
CA ILE A 112 3.58 5.05 17.73
C ILE A 112 3.35 4.74 16.23
N VAL A 113 2.58 3.69 15.94
CA VAL A 113 2.33 3.20 14.58
C VAL A 113 1.13 3.93 13.98
N LYS A 114 1.35 5.19 13.61
CA LYS A 114 0.32 6.10 13.07
C LYS A 114 0.57 6.47 11.60
N GLY A 115 -0.51 6.72 10.87
CA GLY A 115 -0.52 7.02 9.45
C GLY A 115 -0.01 5.85 8.60
N ARG A 116 0.86 6.16 7.63
CA ARG A 116 1.42 5.19 6.67
C ARG A 116 2.63 4.43 7.23
N ARG A 117 2.42 3.84 8.42
CA ARG A 117 3.39 3.03 9.14
C ARG A 117 2.82 1.65 9.42
N ILE A 118 3.69 0.64 9.38
CA ILE A 118 3.35 -0.73 9.70
C ILE A 118 4.46 -1.33 10.56
N ASP A 119 4.08 -2.11 11.57
CA ASP A 119 5.02 -2.76 12.47
C ASP A 119 4.80 -4.28 12.43
N ILE A 120 5.78 -5.01 11.92
CA ILE A 120 5.65 -6.45 11.63
C ILE A 120 6.03 -7.24 12.87
N TYR A 121 5.17 -8.17 13.28
CA TYR A 121 5.52 -9.07 14.37
C TYR A 121 6.52 -10.14 13.90
N THR A 122 7.63 -10.27 14.62
CA THR A 122 8.55 -11.41 14.56
C THR A 122 8.71 -12.04 15.93
N ARG A 123 8.98 -13.35 15.98
CA ARG A 123 9.24 -14.04 17.25
C ARG A 123 10.63 -13.73 17.82
N ASN A 124 11.58 -13.32 16.98
CA ASN A 124 12.96 -13.08 17.41
C ASN A 124 13.24 -11.58 17.46
N CYS A 125 13.54 -11.05 18.65
CA CYS A 125 13.87 -9.64 18.82
C CYS A 125 15.14 -9.21 18.08
N GLU A 126 16.13 -10.08 17.92
CA GLU A 126 17.32 -9.78 17.11
C GLU A 126 16.96 -9.65 15.62
N GLU A 127 15.96 -10.40 15.16
CA GLU A 127 15.42 -10.23 13.81
C GLU A 127 14.70 -8.89 13.68
N ALA A 128 13.92 -8.47 14.69
CA ALA A 128 13.26 -7.17 14.69
C ALA A 128 14.28 -6.01 14.61
N VAL A 129 15.36 -6.09 15.39
CA VAL A 129 16.43 -5.09 15.37
C VAL A 129 17.15 -5.08 14.01
N ARG A 130 17.48 -6.25 13.46
CA ARG A 130 18.09 -6.36 12.12
C ARG A 130 17.15 -5.89 11.01
N PHE A 131 15.84 -6.06 11.19
CA PHE A 131 14.86 -5.57 10.24
C PHE A 131 14.94 -4.04 10.13
N GLY A 132 15.05 -3.36 11.27
CA GLY A 132 15.22 -1.91 11.34
C GLY A 132 14.04 -1.15 10.72
N ARG A 133 14.27 0.11 10.36
CA ARG A 133 13.26 0.93 9.68
C ARG A 133 13.52 0.94 8.17
N ARG A 134 12.54 0.51 7.38
CA ARG A 134 12.65 0.46 5.91
C ARG A 134 11.40 0.94 5.22
N THR A 135 11.55 1.45 4.00
CA THR A 135 10.42 1.75 3.13
C THR A 135 10.00 0.48 2.40
N VAL A 136 8.71 0.15 2.45
CA VAL A 136 8.15 -1.04 1.81
C VAL A 136 7.01 -0.67 0.88
N GLN A 137 6.79 -1.53 -0.11
CA GLN A 137 5.56 -1.51 -0.90
C GLN A 137 4.54 -2.43 -0.25
N LEU A 138 3.34 -1.90 -0.07
CA LEU A 138 2.20 -2.57 0.53
C LEU A 138 1.10 -2.67 -0.51
N PHE A 139 0.62 -3.88 -0.78
CA PHE A 139 -0.52 -4.16 -1.63
C PHE A 139 -1.70 -4.60 -0.77
N VAL A 140 -2.80 -3.84 -0.82
CA VAL A 140 -3.98 -4.12 0.02
C VAL A 140 -4.80 -5.23 -0.64
N LEU A 141 -4.81 -6.41 -0.03
CA LEU A 141 -5.62 -7.54 -0.50
C LEU A 141 -7.08 -7.40 -0.06
N ARG A 142 -7.28 -6.94 1.19
CA ARG A 142 -8.59 -6.73 1.81
C ARG A 142 -8.53 -5.62 2.85
N LEU A 143 -9.52 -4.74 2.87
CA LEU A 143 -9.62 -3.64 3.84
C LEU A 143 -10.64 -3.97 4.94
N GLY A 144 -10.18 -4.04 6.20
CA GLY A 144 -10.98 -4.38 7.37
C GLY A 144 -11.55 -5.80 7.34
N TRP A 145 -12.40 -6.15 8.32
CA TRP A 145 -12.98 -7.50 8.48
C TRP A 145 -13.95 -7.96 7.40
N ASN A 146 -14.47 -7.05 6.58
CA ASN A 146 -15.49 -7.41 5.60
C ASN A 146 -14.88 -8.25 4.46
N PRO A 147 -15.30 -9.51 4.27
CA PRO A 147 -14.81 -10.33 3.16
C PRO A 147 -15.15 -9.75 1.78
N ARG A 148 -16.20 -8.91 1.69
CA ARG A 148 -16.60 -8.22 0.46
C ARG A 148 -15.70 -7.03 0.10
N ALA A 149 -14.83 -6.61 1.01
CA ALA A 149 -13.84 -5.57 0.76
C ALA A 149 -12.50 -6.16 0.28
N SER A 150 -12.53 -7.30 -0.41
CA SER A 150 -11.37 -7.84 -1.13
C SER A 150 -11.27 -7.24 -2.54
N GLY A 151 -10.07 -7.17 -3.10
CA GLY A 151 -9.86 -6.71 -4.48
C GLY A 151 -10.59 -7.58 -5.49
N GLN A 152 -10.86 -7.04 -6.69
CA GLN A 152 -11.53 -7.77 -7.77
C GLN A 152 -10.74 -9.04 -8.11
N SER A 153 -11.37 -10.21 -7.94
CA SER A 153 -10.79 -11.49 -8.34
C SER A 153 -10.95 -11.68 -9.84
N LEU A 154 -9.96 -12.29 -10.50
CA LEU A 154 -10.12 -12.77 -11.88
C LEU A 154 -11.32 -13.71 -12.02
N LEU A 155 -11.66 -14.45 -10.97
CA LEU A 155 -12.82 -15.33 -10.96
C LEU A 155 -14.14 -14.56 -10.94
N ASP A 156 -14.19 -13.38 -10.32
CA ASP A 156 -15.39 -12.53 -10.33
C ASP A 156 -15.62 -11.96 -11.75
N ALA A 157 -14.54 -11.60 -12.44
CA ALA A 157 -14.59 -11.15 -13.84
C ALA A 157 -14.97 -12.27 -14.81
N LEU A 158 -14.46 -13.49 -14.60
CA LEU A 158 -14.69 -14.64 -15.49
C LEU A 158 -16.02 -15.38 -15.21
N LEU A 159 -16.57 -15.27 -14.00
CA LEU A 159 -17.75 -16.01 -13.57
C LEU A 159 -18.73 -15.09 -12.82
N PRO A 160 -19.35 -14.11 -13.51
CA PRO A 160 -20.20 -13.10 -12.86
C PRO A 160 -21.42 -13.71 -12.13
N TRP A 161 -21.87 -14.91 -12.53
CA TRP A 161 -22.94 -15.65 -11.86
C TRP A 161 -22.58 -16.20 -10.48
N ARG A 162 -21.30 -16.13 -10.05
CA ARG A 162 -20.91 -16.52 -8.68
C ARG A 162 -21.34 -15.48 -7.65
N ASP A 163 -21.41 -14.21 -8.03
CA ASP A 163 -21.78 -13.13 -7.12
C ASP A 163 -23.28 -13.13 -6.79
N THR A 164 -24.14 -13.60 -7.70
CA THR A 164 -25.60 -13.61 -7.51
C THR A 164 -26.10 -14.58 -6.44
N ARG A 165 -25.24 -15.51 -5.97
CA ARG A 165 -25.56 -16.46 -4.89
C ARG A 165 -25.05 -16.01 -3.50
N ARG A 166 -24.37 -14.86 -3.39
CA ARG A 166 -23.96 -14.34 -2.07
C ARG A 166 -25.15 -13.65 -1.40
N PRO A 167 -25.54 -14.05 -0.17
CA PRO A 167 -26.59 -13.37 0.58
C PRO A 167 -26.32 -11.86 0.66
N ALA A 168 -27.36 -11.04 0.49
CA ALA A 168 -27.28 -9.60 0.67
C ALA A 168 -26.70 -9.28 2.06
N ALA A 169 -26.00 -8.14 2.15
CA ALA A 169 -25.50 -7.66 3.44
C ALA A 169 -26.63 -7.65 4.46
N PRO A 170 -26.42 -8.12 5.71
CA PRO A 170 -27.35 -7.75 6.76
C PRO A 170 -27.41 -6.21 6.79
N PRO A 171 -28.61 -5.62 6.92
CA PRO A 171 -28.75 -4.16 7.00
C PRO A 171 -27.81 -3.64 8.08
N ARG A 172 -27.13 -2.53 7.82
CA ARG A 172 -26.28 -1.89 8.83
C ARG A 172 -27.19 -1.60 10.03
N LEU A 173 -26.90 -2.23 11.17
CA LEU A 173 -27.58 -1.89 12.41
C LEU A 173 -27.38 -0.38 12.63
N PRO A 174 -28.43 0.37 12.97
CA PRO A 174 -28.26 1.78 13.31
C PRO A 174 -27.22 1.87 14.42
N THR A 175 -26.26 2.78 14.26
CA THR A 175 -25.27 3.09 15.29
C THR A 175 -26.04 3.54 16.53
N ARG A 176 -26.19 2.63 17.50
CA ARG A 176 -26.77 2.97 18.80
C ARG A 176 -25.84 4.02 19.40
N SER A 177 -26.24 5.28 19.37
CA SER A 177 -25.60 6.33 20.17
C SER A 177 -25.58 5.83 21.61
N LEU A 178 -24.38 5.69 22.17
CA LEU A 178 -24.24 5.43 23.60
C LEU A 178 -24.98 6.56 24.32
N PRO A 179 -25.90 6.27 25.27
CA PRO A 179 -26.47 7.32 26.10
C PRO A 179 -25.31 8.03 26.79
N SER A 180 -25.32 9.36 26.77
CA SER A 180 -24.42 10.17 27.58
C SER A 180 -24.59 9.74 29.03
N THR A 181 -23.58 9.06 29.58
CA THR A 181 -23.52 8.81 31.01
C THR A 181 -23.19 10.16 31.66
N ASP A 182 -24.23 10.90 32.05
CA ASP A 182 -24.06 11.94 33.06
C ASP A 182 -23.57 11.22 34.33
N LEU A 183 -22.31 11.45 34.67
CA LEU A 183 -21.73 10.93 35.89
C LEU A 183 -22.48 11.56 37.08
N PRO A 184 -22.88 10.78 38.09
CA PRO A 184 -23.50 11.33 39.28
C PRO A 184 -22.53 12.29 39.97
N GLN A 185 -22.94 13.55 40.12
CA GLN A 185 -22.23 14.52 40.93
C GLN A 185 -22.37 14.12 42.40
N PHE A 186 -21.27 13.74 43.02
CA PHE A 186 -21.22 13.54 44.46
C PHE A 186 -21.25 14.91 45.15
N PRO A 187 -22.09 15.11 46.19
CA PRO A 187 -22.09 16.34 46.95
C PRO A 187 -20.81 16.44 47.78
N ASP A 188 -20.11 17.57 47.64
CA ASP A 188 -18.98 17.93 48.49
C ASP A 188 -19.45 18.02 49.95
N ARG A 189 -18.75 17.30 50.84
CA ARG A 189 -18.84 17.43 52.30
C ARG A 189 -17.67 18.24 52.83
#